data_AF-A0A7C2BAS0-F1
#
_entry.id   AF-A0A7C2BAS0-F1
#
_cell.length_a   1.000
_cell.length_b   1.000
_cell.length_c   1.000
_cell.angle_alpha   90.00
_cell.angle_beta   90.00
_cell.angle_gamma   90.00
#
_symmetry.space_group_name_H-M   'P 1'
#
loop_
_entity.id
_entity.type
_entity.pdbx_description
1 polymer ?
#
loop_
_entity_poly.entity_id
_entity_poly.type
_entity_poly.pdbx_seq_one_letter_code
_entity_poly.pdbx_strand_id
1 'polypeptide(L)'
;MDSRVLEHYRRDDVASEVAEFAKGRWLALEGQGEEGRVFVRWWKGRPLTVSSPAELKALVESFSGAGVRSIYATVSLYGRVASKADVEDPGNVAAATPSWDIDASLSEWEAAIEAAKLVVKFLEEKGVKESVYMKWSGEGVHVHVHEKAISRRVLELADPLTTARALVEYTIRRLEGELKTLAEKWPVLKVENLIDPKRVFTVP
;
A
#
# COMPACT_ATOMS: atom_id res chain seq x y z
N MET A 1 -13.06 -20.05 1.13
CA MET A 1 -11.78 -19.45 1.53
C MET A 1 -10.96 -20.52 2.21
N ASP A 2 -9.65 -20.56 1.98
CA ASP A 2 -8.74 -21.44 2.71
C ASP A 2 -8.81 -21.10 4.21
N SER A 3 -9.02 -22.11 5.07
CA SER A 3 -9.19 -21.90 6.52
C SER A 3 -8.00 -21.18 7.15
N ARG A 4 -6.79 -21.39 6.60
CA ARG A 4 -5.56 -20.74 7.06
C ARG A 4 -5.58 -19.23 6.85
N VAL A 5 -6.20 -18.76 5.76
CA VAL A 5 -6.32 -17.32 5.47
C VAL A 5 -7.34 -16.68 6.42
N LEU A 6 -8.44 -17.38 6.70
CA LEU A 6 -9.46 -16.89 7.66
C LEU A 6 -8.87 -16.84 9.08
N GLU A 7 -8.17 -17.88 9.49
CA GLU A 7 -7.46 -17.94 10.78
C GLU A 7 -6.42 -16.83 10.90
N HIS A 8 -5.64 -16.57 9.84
CA HIS A 8 -4.65 -15.50 9.81
C HIS A 8 -5.28 -14.13 10.11
N TYR A 9 -6.31 -13.72 9.37
CA TYR A 9 -6.99 -12.43 9.60
C TYR A 9 -7.81 -12.37 10.89
N ARG A 10 -8.06 -13.51 11.55
CA ARG A 10 -8.73 -13.56 12.85
C ARG A 10 -7.81 -13.34 14.04
N ARG A 11 -6.49 -13.49 13.87
CA ARG A 11 -5.54 -13.24 14.95
C ARG A 11 -5.61 -11.77 15.37
N ASP A 12 -5.53 -11.53 16.67
CA ASP A 12 -5.70 -10.18 17.23
C ASP A 12 -4.59 -9.22 16.81
N ASP A 13 -3.35 -9.70 16.70
CA ASP A 13 -2.21 -8.93 16.23
C ASP A 13 -2.39 -8.50 14.77
N VAL A 14 -2.69 -9.46 13.88
CA VAL A 14 -2.96 -9.19 12.46
C VAL A 14 -4.15 -8.24 12.29
N ALA A 15 -5.25 -8.52 12.99
CA ALA A 15 -6.44 -7.70 12.84
C ALA A 15 -6.26 -6.26 13.35
N SER A 16 -5.41 -6.06 14.34
CA SER A 16 -5.06 -4.73 14.85
C SER A 16 -4.21 -3.96 13.86
N GLU A 17 -3.13 -4.54 13.36
CA GLU A 17 -2.24 -3.92 12.38
C GLU A 17 -2.97 -3.57 11.07
N VAL A 18 -3.77 -4.51 10.55
CA VAL A 18 -4.56 -4.28 9.34
C VAL A 18 -5.59 -3.20 9.56
N ALA A 19 -6.31 -3.18 10.69
CA ALA A 19 -7.33 -2.17 10.95
C ALA A 19 -6.72 -0.77 11.15
N GLU A 20 -5.57 -0.68 11.80
CA GLU A 20 -4.85 0.58 11.98
C GLU A 20 -4.37 1.14 10.63
N PHE A 21 -3.74 0.30 9.80
CA PHE A 21 -3.34 0.70 8.46
C PHE A 21 -4.54 1.02 7.57
N ALA A 22 -5.63 0.25 7.62
CA ALA A 22 -6.79 0.42 6.75
C ALA A 22 -7.66 1.65 7.09
N LYS A 23 -7.51 2.22 8.30
CA LYS A 23 -8.37 3.29 8.79
C LYS A 23 -8.36 4.50 7.85
N GLY A 24 -9.55 4.91 7.40
CA GLY A 24 -9.72 6.04 6.48
C GLY A 24 -9.32 5.75 5.03
N ARG A 25 -8.96 4.50 4.70
CA ARG A 25 -8.62 4.07 3.35
C ARG A 25 -9.79 3.30 2.72
N TRP A 26 -9.80 3.28 1.38
CA TRP A 26 -10.72 2.47 0.61
C TRP A 26 -10.07 1.12 0.31
N LEU A 27 -10.75 0.03 0.65
CA LEU A 27 -10.20 -1.31 0.54
C LEU A 27 -10.51 -2.01 -0.77
N ALA A 28 -9.67 -2.99 -1.08
CA ALA A 28 -9.91 -4.00 -2.09
C ALA A 28 -9.63 -5.38 -1.50
N LEU A 29 -10.59 -6.31 -1.64
CA LEU A 29 -10.39 -7.72 -1.36
C LEU A 29 -9.98 -8.41 -2.65
N GLU A 30 -8.81 -9.05 -2.66
CA GLU A 30 -8.42 -9.95 -3.75
C GLU A 30 -8.98 -11.34 -3.47
N GLY A 31 -9.54 -11.96 -4.49
CA GLY A 31 -9.86 -13.38 -4.51
C GLY A 31 -9.68 -13.98 -5.90
N GLN A 32 -10.17 -15.20 -6.08
CA GLN A 32 -10.14 -15.92 -7.35
C GLN A 32 -11.57 -16.16 -7.84
N GLY A 33 -11.88 -15.65 -9.03
CA GLY A 33 -13.09 -15.95 -9.79
C GLY A 33 -12.82 -16.93 -10.93
N GLU A 34 -13.86 -17.20 -11.73
CA GLU A 34 -13.78 -18.16 -12.85
C GLU A 34 -12.74 -17.76 -13.92
N GLU A 35 -12.60 -16.46 -14.20
CA GLU A 35 -11.67 -15.92 -15.20
C GLU A 35 -10.31 -15.46 -14.62
N GLY A 36 -10.05 -15.77 -13.34
CA GLY A 36 -8.79 -15.44 -12.66
C GLY A 36 -8.94 -14.50 -11.48
N ARG A 37 -7.98 -13.60 -11.28
CA ARG A 37 -7.90 -12.73 -10.09
C ARG A 37 -9.00 -11.66 -10.12
N VAL A 38 -9.75 -11.53 -9.03
CA VAL A 38 -10.85 -10.56 -8.90
C VAL A 38 -10.58 -9.63 -7.72
N PHE A 39 -10.89 -8.35 -7.88
CA PHE A 39 -10.86 -7.35 -6.82
C PHE A 39 -12.26 -6.87 -6.47
N VAL A 40 -12.70 -7.09 -5.24
CA VAL A 40 -13.95 -6.55 -4.70
C VAL A 40 -13.64 -5.30 -3.90
N ARG A 41 -14.18 -4.16 -4.34
CA ARG A 41 -14.02 -2.86 -3.65
C ARG A 41 -15.33 -2.28 -3.12
N TRP A 42 -16.45 -2.93 -3.44
CA TRP A 42 -17.80 -2.49 -3.13
C TRP A 42 -18.62 -3.62 -2.53
N TRP A 43 -19.43 -3.30 -1.55
CA TRP A 43 -20.41 -4.23 -0.97
C TRP A 43 -21.72 -3.51 -0.69
N LYS A 44 -22.82 -4.03 -1.23
CA LYS A 44 -24.17 -3.45 -1.08
C LYS A 44 -24.21 -1.95 -1.40
N GLY A 45 -23.51 -1.55 -2.47
CA GLY A 45 -23.44 -0.16 -2.93
C GLY A 45 -22.52 0.76 -2.12
N ARG A 46 -21.77 0.25 -1.14
CA ARG A 46 -20.83 1.02 -0.32
C ARG A 46 -19.38 0.63 -0.59
N PRO A 47 -18.43 1.58 -0.50
CA PRO A 47 -17.02 1.25 -0.57
C PRO A 47 -16.63 0.37 0.63
N LEU A 48 -15.73 -0.59 0.42
CA LEU A 48 -15.18 -1.39 1.51
C LEU A 48 -14.24 -0.53 2.37
N THR A 49 -14.44 -0.57 3.68
CA THR A 49 -13.57 0.09 4.66
C THR A 49 -13.66 -0.66 5.98
N VAL A 50 -12.62 -0.55 6.80
CA VAL A 50 -12.59 -1.05 8.17
C VAL A 50 -11.84 -0.04 9.03
N SER A 51 -12.26 0.09 10.27
CA SER A 51 -11.68 1.02 11.24
C SER A 51 -11.39 0.39 12.60
N SER A 52 -11.72 -0.90 12.75
CA SER A 52 -11.45 -1.68 13.96
C SER A 52 -11.17 -3.16 13.65
N PRO A 53 -10.49 -3.89 14.57
CA PRO A 53 -10.28 -5.33 14.42
C PRO A 53 -11.58 -6.12 14.29
N ALA A 54 -12.64 -5.70 15.00
CA ALA A 54 -13.94 -6.35 14.94
C ALA A 54 -14.61 -6.20 13.56
N GLU A 55 -14.51 -5.01 12.94
CA GLU A 55 -14.99 -4.77 11.58
C GLU A 55 -14.22 -5.59 10.56
N LEU A 56 -12.89 -5.70 10.70
CA LEU A 56 -12.09 -6.55 9.82
C LEU A 56 -12.50 -8.03 9.91
N LYS A 57 -12.62 -8.57 11.12
CA LYS A 57 -13.05 -9.96 11.34
C LYS A 57 -14.43 -10.22 10.74
N ALA A 58 -15.37 -9.30 10.93
CA ALA A 58 -16.70 -9.38 10.35
C ALA A 58 -16.67 -9.31 8.80
N LEU A 59 -15.81 -8.45 8.23
CA LEU A 59 -15.62 -8.35 6.79
C LEU A 59 -15.09 -9.67 6.21
N VAL A 60 -14.02 -10.22 6.78
CA VAL A 60 -13.42 -11.47 6.27
C VAL A 60 -14.39 -12.65 6.40
N GLU A 61 -15.13 -12.75 7.50
CA GLU A 61 -16.17 -13.77 7.67
C GLU A 61 -17.28 -13.64 6.59
N SER A 62 -17.73 -12.42 6.32
CA SER A 62 -18.77 -12.13 5.31
C SER A 62 -18.34 -12.52 3.89
N PHE A 63 -17.04 -12.53 3.62
CA PHE A 63 -16.45 -12.88 2.32
C PHE A 63 -15.75 -14.24 2.31
N SER A 64 -15.93 -15.06 3.35
CA SER A 64 -15.33 -16.41 3.44
C SER A 64 -15.75 -17.33 2.28
N GLY A 65 -16.96 -17.16 1.74
CA GLY A 65 -17.44 -17.87 0.55
C GLY A 65 -16.83 -17.37 -0.77
N ALA A 66 -16.28 -16.16 -0.81
CA ALA A 66 -15.80 -15.49 -2.03
C ALA A 66 -14.32 -15.77 -2.36
N GLY A 67 -13.68 -16.68 -1.63
CA GLY A 67 -12.29 -17.05 -1.90
C GLY A 67 -11.30 -15.91 -1.69
N VAL A 68 -11.55 -15.02 -0.71
CA VAL A 68 -10.61 -13.94 -0.36
C VAL A 68 -9.25 -14.52 -0.02
N ARG A 69 -8.22 -13.98 -0.66
CA ARG A 69 -6.82 -14.35 -0.51
C ARG A 69 -6.03 -13.29 0.24
N SER A 70 -6.31 -12.02 -0.02
CA SER A 70 -5.51 -10.90 0.49
C SER A 70 -6.34 -9.62 0.47
N ILE A 71 -5.92 -8.67 1.31
CA ILE A 71 -6.58 -7.38 1.48
C ILE A 71 -5.59 -6.29 1.07
N TYR A 72 -6.09 -5.28 0.37
CA TYR A 72 -5.34 -4.12 -0.06
C TYR A 72 -6.05 -2.86 0.40
N ALA A 73 -5.29 -1.80 0.65
CA ALA A 73 -5.82 -0.48 0.95
C ALA A 73 -5.22 0.55 0.00
N THR A 74 -5.98 1.61 -0.29
CA THR A 74 -5.49 2.73 -1.10
C THR A 74 -4.27 3.41 -0.51
N VAL A 75 -3.42 3.99 -1.37
CA VAL A 75 -2.39 4.96 -0.95
C VAL A 75 -3.01 6.19 -0.29
N SER A 76 -4.22 6.56 -0.72
CA SER A 76 -4.97 7.70 -0.23
C SER A 76 -5.74 7.39 1.05
N LEU A 77 -5.71 8.35 1.98
CA LEU A 77 -6.63 8.45 3.10
C LEU A 77 -7.66 9.51 2.77
N TYR A 78 -8.91 9.20 3.03
CA TYR A 78 -10.04 10.07 2.72
C TYR A 78 -10.60 10.67 4.01
N GLY A 79 -11.16 11.88 3.93
CA GLY A 79 -11.92 12.48 5.03
C GLY A 79 -13.16 11.65 5.36
N ARG A 80 -13.74 10.99 4.35
CA ARG A 80 -14.89 10.08 4.48
C ARG A 80 -14.80 8.92 3.47
N VAL A 81 -15.27 7.73 3.85
CA VAL A 81 -15.37 6.55 2.96
C VAL A 81 -16.73 5.88 3.15
N ALA A 82 -17.82 6.51 2.69
CA ALA A 82 -19.19 5.99 2.88
C ALA A 82 -19.95 5.76 1.56
N SER A 83 -19.55 6.43 0.49
CA SER A 83 -20.22 6.41 -0.80
C SER A 83 -19.23 6.43 -1.97
N LYS A 84 -19.76 6.26 -3.19
CA LYS A 84 -18.96 6.38 -4.41
C LYS A 84 -18.39 7.76 -4.63
N ALA A 85 -19.19 8.79 -4.37
CA ALA A 85 -18.75 10.18 -4.48
C ALA A 85 -17.55 10.46 -3.56
N ASP A 86 -17.54 9.89 -2.35
CA ASP A 86 -16.46 10.12 -1.39
C ASP A 86 -15.10 9.65 -1.91
N VAL A 87 -15.02 8.45 -2.51
CA VAL A 87 -13.73 7.87 -2.95
C VAL A 87 -13.31 8.29 -4.37
N GLU A 88 -14.22 8.92 -5.11
CA GLU A 88 -13.95 9.47 -6.45
C GLU A 88 -13.68 10.98 -6.44
N ASP A 89 -14.01 11.69 -5.36
CA ASP A 89 -13.70 13.11 -5.18
C ASP A 89 -12.23 13.33 -4.75
N PRO A 90 -11.37 13.94 -5.60
CA PRO A 90 -10.00 14.27 -5.22
C PRO A 90 -9.93 15.24 -4.03
N GLY A 91 -10.94 16.10 -3.84
CA GLY A 91 -11.01 17.05 -2.74
C GLY A 91 -11.23 16.39 -1.37
N ASN A 92 -11.69 15.14 -1.35
CA ASN A 92 -11.86 14.35 -0.13
C ASN A 92 -10.58 13.57 0.26
N VAL A 93 -9.53 13.60 -0.56
CA VAL A 93 -8.23 13.00 -0.20
C VAL A 93 -7.54 13.88 0.84
N ALA A 94 -7.52 13.41 2.09
CA ALA A 94 -6.95 14.11 3.23
C ALA A 94 -5.43 13.94 3.32
N ALA A 95 -4.92 12.79 2.90
CA ALA A 95 -3.49 12.47 2.88
C ALA A 95 -3.21 11.34 1.88
N ALA A 96 -1.96 11.17 1.47
CA ALA A 96 -1.54 10.01 0.67
C ALA A 96 -0.18 9.52 1.13
N THR A 97 -0.01 8.20 1.25
CA THR A 97 1.22 7.55 1.71
C THR A 97 2.20 7.40 0.53
N PRO A 98 3.35 8.12 0.51
CA PRO A 98 4.41 7.87 -0.46
C PRO A 98 4.89 6.42 -0.32
N SER A 99 4.91 5.71 -1.44
CA SER A 99 5.17 4.27 -1.48
C SER A 99 6.01 3.94 -2.70
N TRP A 100 7.16 3.29 -2.48
CA TRP A 100 8.01 2.75 -3.53
C TRP A 100 7.70 1.27 -3.68
N ASP A 101 7.32 0.87 -4.89
CA ASP A 101 7.08 -0.53 -5.22
C ASP A 101 8.38 -1.15 -5.72
N ILE A 102 8.90 -2.13 -4.98
CA ILE A 102 10.16 -2.79 -5.31
C ILE A 102 9.87 -4.27 -5.54
N ASP A 103 9.86 -4.67 -6.81
CA ASP A 103 9.57 -6.03 -7.22
C ASP A 103 10.84 -6.75 -7.67
N ALA A 104 10.93 -8.04 -7.35
CA ALA A 104 11.95 -8.95 -7.84
C ALA A 104 11.30 -10.32 -8.14
N SER A 105 12.03 -11.41 -7.91
CA SER A 105 11.48 -12.77 -7.86
C SER A 105 11.70 -13.34 -6.46
N LEU A 106 10.90 -14.33 -6.05
CA LEU A 106 11.13 -15.04 -4.79
C LEU A 106 12.53 -15.68 -4.71
N SER A 107 13.06 -16.13 -5.85
CA SER A 107 14.41 -16.69 -5.95
C SER A 107 15.53 -15.64 -5.87
N GLU A 108 15.20 -14.37 -6.08
CA GLU A 108 16.14 -13.23 -6.07
C GLU A 108 15.66 -12.15 -5.10
N TRP A 109 15.08 -12.56 -3.96
CA TRP A 109 14.53 -11.66 -2.95
C TRP A 109 15.59 -10.69 -2.40
N GLU A 110 16.87 -11.08 -2.40
CA GLU A 110 17.99 -10.22 -2.02
C GLU A 110 18.07 -8.96 -2.88
N ALA A 111 17.66 -9.04 -4.16
CA ALA A 111 17.64 -7.88 -5.06
C ALA A 111 16.67 -6.80 -4.55
N ALA A 112 15.46 -7.20 -4.12
CA ALA A 112 14.48 -6.30 -3.56
C ALA A 112 14.97 -5.68 -2.24
N ILE A 113 15.67 -6.47 -1.40
CA ILE A 113 16.21 -5.98 -0.13
C ILE A 113 17.35 -4.97 -0.34
N GLU A 114 18.25 -5.22 -1.29
CA GLU A 114 19.33 -4.26 -1.59
C GLU A 114 18.79 -2.95 -2.17
N ALA A 115 17.78 -3.02 -3.05
CA ALA A 115 17.11 -1.82 -3.54
C ALA A 115 16.36 -1.08 -2.42
N ALA A 116 15.66 -1.79 -1.53
CA ALA A 116 14.99 -1.21 -0.37
C ALA A 116 15.99 -0.49 0.55
N LYS A 117 17.18 -1.09 0.80
CA LYS A 117 18.25 -0.45 1.58
C LYS A 117 18.72 0.87 0.98
N LEU A 118 18.86 0.95 -0.35
CA LEU A 118 19.22 2.19 -1.03
C LEU A 118 18.15 3.28 -0.81
N VAL A 119 16.88 2.93 -0.99
CA VAL A 119 15.76 3.86 -0.78
C VAL A 119 15.69 4.32 0.68
N VAL A 120 15.75 3.38 1.64
CA VAL A 120 15.72 3.69 3.07
C VAL A 120 16.89 4.59 3.45
N LYS A 121 18.12 4.24 3.07
CA LYS A 121 19.31 5.05 3.36
C LYS A 121 19.16 6.48 2.82
N PHE A 122 18.66 6.63 1.60
CA PHE A 122 18.40 7.95 1.04
C PHE A 122 17.40 8.76 1.88
N LEU A 123 16.31 8.13 2.31
CA LEU A 123 15.29 8.76 3.16
C LEU A 123 15.84 9.11 4.56
N GLU A 124 16.70 8.25 5.12
CA GLU A 124 17.40 8.52 6.37
C GLU A 124 18.30 9.76 6.26
N GLU A 125 19.06 9.89 5.17
CA GLU A 125 19.88 11.07 4.87
C GLU A 125 19.05 12.34 4.67
N LYS A 126 17.76 12.22 4.33
CA LYS A 126 16.78 13.33 4.30
C LYS A 126 16.11 13.60 5.65
N GLY A 127 16.44 12.82 6.68
CA GLY A 127 15.97 13.05 8.05
C GLY A 127 14.57 12.54 8.36
N VAL A 128 14.00 11.65 7.54
CA VAL A 128 12.63 11.12 7.74
C VAL A 128 12.60 9.67 8.28
N LYS A 129 13.74 9.17 8.78
CA LYS A 129 13.92 7.77 9.22
C LYS A 129 12.81 7.23 10.13
N GLU A 130 12.36 8.04 11.10
CA GLU A 130 11.37 7.64 12.11
C GLU A 130 9.95 7.51 11.52
N SER A 131 9.77 7.88 10.25
CA SER A 131 8.51 7.77 9.52
C SER A 131 8.58 6.75 8.39
N VAL A 132 9.69 6.02 8.23
CA VAL A 132 9.86 4.99 7.20
C VAL A 132 9.47 3.63 7.76
N TYR A 133 8.67 2.89 7.00
CA TYR A 133 8.36 1.49 7.29
C TYR A 133 8.33 0.67 6.01
N MET A 134 8.49 -0.64 6.13
CA MET A 134 8.55 -1.56 5.00
C MET A 134 7.53 -2.68 5.15
N LYS A 135 7.01 -3.17 4.03
CA LYS A 135 6.15 -4.36 3.98
C LYS A 135 6.63 -5.30 2.91
N TRP A 136 6.75 -6.59 3.25
CA TRP A 136 6.99 -7.62 2.24
C TRP A 136 5.71 -7.81 1.42
N SER A 137 5.77 -7.62 0.10
CA SER A 137 4.59 -7.61 -0.79
C SER A 137 4.23 -9.01 -1.31
N GLY A 138 5.13 -9.98 -1.15
CA GLY A 138 5.03 -11.31 -1.72
C GLY A 138 6.30 -11.65 -2.49
N GLU A 139 6.57 -10.95 -3.59
CA GLU A 139 7.77 -11.12 -4.43
C GLU A 139 8.72 -9.91 -4.36
N GLY A 140 8.48 -9.02 -3.39
CA GLY A 140 9.14 -7.74 -3.28
C GLY A 140 8.90 -7.05 -1.95
N VAL A 141 9.26 -5.76 -1.90
CA VAL A 141 9.13 -4.90 -0.74
C VAL A 141 8.46 -3.60 -1.13
N HIS A 142 7.46 -3.18 -0.38
CA HIS A 142 7.01 -1.81 -0.41
C HIS A 142 7.75 -1.01 0.66
N VAL A 143 8.44 0.06 0.27
CA VAL A 143 8.95 1.06 1.21
C VAL A 143 7.92 2.17 1.31
N HIS A 144 7.61 2.62 2.52
CA HIS A 144 6.61 3.64 2.76
C HIS A 144 7.17 4.76 3.64
N VAL A 145 6.69 5.98 3.40
CA VAL A 145 6.80 7.08 4.36
C VAL A 145 5.41 7.33 4.94
N HIS A 146 5.29 7.38 6.26
CA HIS A 146 4.03 7.71 6.92
C HIS A 146 3.55 9.10 6.43
N GLU A 147 2.32 9.19 5.93
CA GLU A 147 1.78 10.38 5.26
C GLU A 147 1.83 11.66 6.13
N LYS A 148 1.68 11.52 7.45
CA LYS A 148 1.81 12.62 8.42
C LYS A 148 3.23 13.20 8.55
N ALA A 149 4.25 12.57 7.98
CA ALA A 149 5.60 13.13 7.90
C ALA A 149 5.67 14.27 6.87
N ILE A 150 4.70 14.38 5.97
CA ILE A 150 4.62 15.45 4.99
C ILE A 150 4.11 16.72 5.68
N SER A 151 4.95 17.75 5.72
CA SER A 151 4.59 19.01 6.35
C SER A 151 3.46 19.73 5.61
N ARG A 152 2.65 20.49 6.35
CA ARG A 152 1.58 21.33 5.79
C ARG A 152 2.08 22.29 4.70
N ARG A 153 3.28 22.85 4.88
CA ARG A 153 3.92 23.74 3.88
C ARG A 153 4.10 23.07 2.52
N VAL A 154 4.36 21.77 2.48
CA VAL A 154 4.47 21.02 1.21
C VAL A 154 3.07 20.77 0.63
N LEU A 155 2.09 20.43 1.48
CA LEU A 155 0.69 20.22 1.06
C LEU A 155 0.00 21.52 0.60
N GLU A 156 0.55 22.69 0.90
CA GLU A 156 0.10 23.98 0.34
C GLU A 156 0.59 24.20 -1.10
N LEU A 157 1.61 23.47 -1.55
CA LEU A 157 2.16 23.57 -2.91
C LEU A 157 1.47 22.64 -3.90
N ALA A 158 0.94 21.50 -3.43
CA ALA A 158 0.27 20.50 -4.23
C ALA A 158 -0.64 19.63 -3.37
N ASP A 159 -1.65 19.01 -3.99
CA ASP A 159 -2.52 18.05 -3.31
C ASP A 159 -1.72 16.84 -2.75
N PRO A 160 -2.27 16.10 -1.76
CA PRO A 160 -1.55 15.01 -1.12
C PRO A 160 -1.07 13.92 -2.08
N LEU A 161 -1.87 13.58 -3.09
CA LEU A 161 -1.54 12.51 -4.04
C LEU A 161 -0.41 12.96 -4.99
N THR A 162 -0.49 14.18 -5.52
CA THR A 162 0.60 14.77 -6.31
C THR A 162 1.88 14.88 -5.49
N THR A 163 1.79 15.26 -4.22
CA THR A 163 2.93 15.32 -3.30
C THR A 163 3.56 13.95 -3.12
N ALA A 164 2.77 12.91 -2.82
CA ALA A 164 3.27 11.55 -2.64
C ALA A 164 3.95 11.03 -3.92
N ARG A 165 3.32 11.21 -5.08
CA ARG A 165 3.88 10.84 -6.39
C ARG A 165 5.20 11.54 -6.67
N ALA A 166 5.29 12.84 -6.37
CA ALA A 166 6.49 13.63 -6.59
C ALA A 166 7.65 13.20 -5.67
N LEU A 167 7.38 12.85 -4.42
CA LEU A 167 8.39 12.35 -3.48
C LEU A 167 8.96 10.99 -3.92
N VAL A 168 8.09 10.10 -4.38
CA VAL A 168 8.49 8.78 -4.91
C VAL A 168 9.36 8.96 -6.14
N GLU A 169 8.90 9.76 -7.11
CA GLU A 169 9.63 10.07 -8.35
C GLU A 169 10.99 10.73 -8.08
N TYR A 170 11.01 11.73 -7.19
CA TYR A 170 12.23 12.43 -6.81
C TYR A 170 13.29 11.46 -6.27
N THR A 171 12.88 10.52 -5.42
CA THR A 171 13.77 9.54 -4.82
C THR A 171 14.31 8.56 -5.87
N ILE A 172 13.44 8.04 -6.75
CA ILE A 172 13.87 7.14 -7.84
C ILE A 172 14.89 7.83 -8.76
N ARG A 173 14.63 9.09 -9.16
CA ARG A 173 15.57 9.85 -10.00
C ARG A 173 16.89 10.16 -9.31
N ARG A 174 16.87 10.36 -7.99
CA ARG A 174 18.09 10.63 -7.22
C ARG A 174 18.98 9.39 -7.07
N LEU A 175 18.38 8.20 -7.16
CA LEU A 175 19.05 6.91 -7.04
C LEU A 175 19.19 6.20 -8.40
N GLU A 176 18.92 6.88 -9.52
CA GLU A 176 18.84 6.24 -10.84
C GLU A 176 20.10 5.46 -11.20
N GLY A 177 21.28 6.01 -10.88
CA GLY A 177 22.57 5.37 -11.14
C GLY A 177 22.74 4.07 -10.35
N GLU A 178 22.52 4.12 -9.04
CA GLU A 178 22.65 2.98 -8.14
C GLU A 178 21.59 1.89 -8.44
N LEU A 179 20.35 2.30 -8.71
CA LEU A 179 19.27 1.39 -9.09
C LEU A 179 19.56 0.71 -10.42
N LYS A 180 20.12 1.43 -11.40
CA LYS A 180 20.53 0.84 -12.68
C LYS A 180 21.63 -0.19 -12.48
N THR A 181 22.64 0.10 -11.65
CA THR A 181 23.69 -0.88 -11.32
C THR A 181 23.11 -2.14 -10.67
N LEU A 182 22.11 -1.99 -9.78
CA LEU A 182 21.42 -3.15 -9.21
C LEU A 182 20.63 -3.93 -10.26
N ALA A 183 19.91 -3.24 -11.16
CA ALA A 183 19.13 -3.88 -12.23
C ALA A 183 20.01 -4.59 -13.27
N GLU A 184 21.23 -4.10 -13.53
CA GLU A 184 22.21 -4.80 -14.37
C GLU A 184 22.67 -6.13 -13.75
N LYS A 185 22.77 -6.17 -12.41
CA LYS A 185 23.10 -7.39 -11.66
C LYS A 185 21.89 -8.32 -11.54
N TRP A 186 20.70 -7.76 -11.35
CA TRP A 186 19.44 -8.48 -11.16
C TRP A 186 18.39 -7.98 -12.15
N PRO A 187 18.31 -8.54 -13.36
CA PRO A 187 17.44 -8.03 -14.42
C PRO A 187 15.94 -8.06 -14.12
N VAL A 188 15.50 -8.88 -13.14
CA VAL A 188 14.10 -8.93 -12.70
C VAL A 188 13.73 -7.80 -11.73
N LEU A 189 14.72 -7.10 -11.17
CA LEU A 189 14.50 -6.04 -10.20
C LEU A 189 13.83 -4.85 -10.86
N LYS A 190 12.75 -4.37 -10.25
CA LYS A 190 12.06 -3.14 -10.63
C LYS A 190 11.82 -2.30 -9.41
N VAL A 191 12.02 -0.98 -9.55
CA VAL A 191 11.65 0.02 -8.56
C VAL A 191 10.75 1.03 -9.25
N GLU A 192 9.47 1.03 -8.89
CA GLU A 192 8.44 1.72 -9.64
C GLU A 192 7.68 2.76 -8.80
N ASN A 193 7.28 3.83 -9.48
CA ASN A 193 6.36 4.82 -8.96
C ASN A 193 4.94 4.49 -9.42
N LEU A 194 4.22 3.72 -8.62
CA LEU A 194 2.85 3.32 -8.93
C LEU A 194 1.78 4.25 -8.33
N ILE A 195 2.16 5.40 -7.78
CA ILE A 195 1.21 6.31 -7.12
C ILE A 195 0.18 6.83 -8.13
N ASP A 196 -1.07 6.42 -7.94
CA ASP A 196 -2.25 6.88 -8.69
C ASP A 196 -3.48 6.96 -7.75
N PRO A 197 -4.56 7.67 -8.15
CA PRO A 197 -5.71 7.92 -7.28
C PRO A 197 -6.39 6.67 -6.72
N LYS A 198 -6.29 5.54 -7.43
CA LYS A 198 -6.92 4.27 -7.08
C LYS A 198 -5.90 3.20 -6.71
N ARG A 199 -4.59 3.51 -6.68
CA ARG A 199 -3.51 2.58 -6.34
C ARG A 199 -3.77 1.99 -4.97
N VAL A 200 -3.61 0.67 -4.87
CA VAL A 200 -3.71 -0.07 -3.62
C VAL A 200 -2.42 -0.84 -3.38
N PHE A 201 -2.07 -1.00 -2.11
CA PHE A 201 -0.98 -1.86 -1.66
C PHE A 201 -1.51 -2.84 -0.61
N THR A 202 -0.89 -4.02 -0.52
CA THR A 202 -1.26 -5.05 0.45
C THR A 202 -1.23 -4.45 1.86
N VAL A 203 -2.24 -4.73 2.68
CA VAL A 203 -2.21 -4.38 4.11
C VAL A 203 -1.06 -5.13 4.81
N PRO A 204 -0.53 -4.62 5.95
CA PRO A 204 0.52 -5.30 6.72
C PRO A 204 0.15 -6.74 7.11
#